data_AF-A0A9P6MUB1-F1
#
_entry.id   AF-A0A9P6MUB1-F1
#
_cell.length_a   1.000
_cell.length_b   1.000
_cell.length_c   1.000
_cell.angle_alpha   90.00
_cell.angle_beta   90.00
_cell.angle_gamma   90.00
#
_symmetry.space_group_name_H-M   'P 1'
#
loop_
_entity.id
_entity.type
_entity.pdbx_description
1 polymer ?
#
loop_
_entity_poly.entity_id
_entity_poly.type
_entity_poly.pdbx_seq_one_letter_code
_entity_poly.pdbx_strand_id
1 'polypeptide(L)'
;MVYSTDKKAAVLSREWFPSVSATTGDWYPERNICQILIALASGPRLLLCYLWYLLILRNVPTNGSPGFAKLLLMNDVIRTIACGGWVYVTSSDDHAIHDFSMIIYLLCTVPHVVGTIKSAPQNLRTQKYRRICGYTFFGALVPMVYFFIQHNVHRVPGAYTYYAFFEWSLIISDLAFDAICMIDFETFELRVVDIGASGNHEGGAASNDFKTFGGGIRSRNLSGEGKAYSGEGGIFVGGKTNSILNELKPADALSFAADIYLGMTED
;
A
#
# COMPACT_ATOMS: atom_id res chain seq x y z
N MET A 1 -11.76 46.72 21.94
CA MET A 1 -11.64 45.66 20.92
C MET A 1 -10.33 44.86 21.05
N VAL A 2 -9.72 44.76 22.25
CA VAL A 2 -8.42 44.08 22.48
C VAL A 2 -8.59 42.72 23.16
N TYR A 3 -9.72 42.49 23.85
CA TYR A 3 -10.00 41.24 24.59
C TYR A 3 -10.34 40.02 23.71
N SER A 4 -10.67 40.24 22.43
CA SER A 4 -11.05 39.15 21.51
C SER A 4 -9.84 38.52 20.84
N THR A 5 -8.78 39.30 20.61
CA THR A 5 -7.53 38.85 20.00
C THR A 5 -6.74 37.92 20.91
N ASP A 6 -6.69 38.19 22.23
CA ASP A 6 -5.99 37.31 23.19
C ASP A 6 -6.65 35.94 23.35
N LYS A 7 -7.99 35.88 23.31
CA LYS A 7 -8.72 34.60 23.35
C LYS A 7 -8.51 33.80 22.07
N LYS A 8 -8.49 34.46 20.91
CA LYS A 8 -8.17 33.80 19.63
C LYS A 8 -6.72 33.33 19.59
N ALA A 9 -5.77 34.13 20.08
CA ALA A 9 -4.36 33.74 20.18
C ALA A 9 -4.15 32.57 21.17
N ALA A 10 -4.87 32.55 22.29
CA ALA A 10 -4.83 31.43 23.24
C ALA A 10 -5.45 30.14 22.68
N VAL A 11 -6.51 30.23 21.86
CA VAL A 11 -7.06 29.07 21.14
C VAL A 11 -6.11 28.58 20.05
N LEU A 12 -5.53 29.49 19.26
CA LEU A 12 -4.52 29.16 18.24
C LEU A 12 -3.29 28.48 18.85
N SER A 13 -2.85 28.91 20.04
CA SER A 13 -1.72 28.31 20.75
C SER A 13 -1.97 26.85 21.19
N ARG A 14 -3.24 26.44 21.30
CA ARG A 14 -3.63 25.07 21.69
C ARG A 14 -3.94 24.19 20.48
N GLU A 15 -4.15 24.79 19.31
CA GLU A 15 -4.54 24.15 18.04
C GLU A 15 -3.45 24.40 17.00
N TRP A 16 -2.32 23.72 17.17
CA TRP A 16 -1.10 23.95 16.40
C TRP A 16 -0.79 22.89 15.36
N PHE A 17 -1.43 21.70 15.44
CA PHE A 17 -1.21 20.61 14.49
C PHE A 17 -2.39 20.52 13.51
N PRO A 18 -2.16 20.74 12.20
CA PRO A 18 -3.24 20.72 11.22
C PRO A 18 -3.75 19.29 10.99
N SER A 19 -5.07 19.16 10.91
CA SER A 19 -5.73 17.95 10.45
C SER A 19 -5.40 17.69 8.98
N VAL A 20 -5.66 16.48 8.50
CA VAL A 20 -5.36 16.10 7.11
C VAL A 20 -6.17 16.93 6.15
N SER A 21 -7.47 17.09 6.41
CA SER A 21 -8.36 17.92 5.58
C SER A 21 -7.92 19.39 5.54
N ALA A 22 -7.36 19.92 6.64
CA ALA A 22 -6.79 21.27 6.65
C ALA A 22 -5.46 21.34 5.87
N THR A 23 -4.63 20.30 5.97
CA THR A 23 -3.35 20.21 5.28
C THR A 23 -3.53 20.08 3.76
N THR A 24 -4.54 19.34 3.31
CA THR A 24 -4.80 19.09 1.88
C THR A 24 -5.70 20.12 1.22
N GLY A 25 -6.44 20.93 1.99
CA GLY A 25 -7.52 21.76 1.45
C GLY A 25 -7.42 23.28 1.65
N ASP A 26 -6.74 23.76 2.69
CA ASP A 26 -6.97 25.15 3.14
C ASP A 26 -6.08 26.21 2.48
N TRP A 27 -4.88 25.84 2.00
CA TRP A 27 -3.88 26.82 1.54
C TRP A 27 -3.35 26.51 0.14
N TYR A 28 -3.20 27.57 -0.65
CA TYR A 28 -2.48 27.57 -1.92
C TYR A 28 -1.04 28.04 -1.68
N PRO A 29 0.01 27.35 -2.18
CA PRO A 29 0.01 26.28 -3.20
C PRO A 29 -0.04 24.83 -2.67
N GLU A 30 -0.06 24.63 -1.35
CA GLU A 30 0.10 23.33 -0.69
C GLU A 30 -0.96 22.31 -1.14
N ARG A 31 -2.22 22.77 -1.28
CA ARG A 31 -3.34 21.98 -1.82
C ARG A 31 -3.00 21.29 -3.15
N ASN A 32 -2.42 22.03 -4.10
CA ASN A 32 -2.13 21.50 -5.43
C ASN A 32 -1.03 20.44 -5.39
N ILE A 33 0.00 20.66 -4.56
CA ILE A 33 1.12 19.71 -4.41
C ILE A 33 0.59 18.41 -3.78
N CYS A 34 -0.19 18.50 -2.71
CA CYS A 34 -0.80 17.34 -2.07
C CYS A 34 -1.68 16.54 -3.04
N GLN A 35 -2.52 17.24 -3.82
CA GLN A 35 -3.39 16.60 -4.81
C GLN A 35 -2.60 15.88 -5.90
N ILE A 36 -1.51 16.47 -6.41
CA ILE A 36 -0.63 15.82 -7.40
C ILE A 36 0.05 14.58 -6.82
N LEU A 37 0.57 14.65 -5.59
CA LEU A 37 1.20 13.50 -4.94
C LEU A 37 0.21 12.35 -4.74
N ILE A 38 -1.03 12.66 -4.37
CA ILE A 38 -2.09 11.66 -4.20
C ILE A 38 -2.55 11.11 -5.56
N ALA A 39 -2.61 11.94 -6.60
CA ALA A 39 -2.84 11.48 -7.98
C ALA A 39 -1.77 10.48 -8.41
N LEU A 40 -0.50 10.79 -8.17
CA LEU A 40 0.63 9.94 -8.51
C LEU A 40 0.58 8.62 -7.73
N ALA A 41 0.23 8.67 -6.44
CA ALA A 41 0.08 7.50 -5.58
C ALA A 41 -1.09 6.58 -5.98
N SER A 42 -2.10 7.10 -6.71
CA SER A 42 -3.27 6.31 -7.10
C SER A 42 -2.94 5.17 -8.07
N GLY A 43 -1.96 5.37 -8.97
CA GLY A 43 -1.51 4.36 -9.94
C GLY A 43 -0.96 3.11 -9.26
N PRO A 44 0.09 3.23 -8.42
CA PRO A 44 0.59 2.12 -7.61
C PRO A 44 -0.51 1.46 -6.78
N ARG A 45 -1.41 2.22 -6.16
CA ARG A 45 -2.50 1.66 -5.34
C ARG A 45 -3.46 0.78 -6.15
N LEU A 46 -3.86 1.22 -7.35
CA LEU A 46 -4.70 0.40 -8.25
C LEU A 46 -3.98 -0.85 -8.74
N LEU A 47 -2.67 -0.74 -9.01
CA LEU A 47 -1.84 -1.89 -9.35
C LEU A 47 -1.79 -2.90 -8.21
N LEU A 48 -1.62 -2.45 -6.95
CA LEU A 48 -1.65 -3.33 -5.78
C LEU A 48 -2.97 -4.08 -5.66
N CYS A 49 -4.10 -3.40 -5.87
CA CYS A 49 -5.43 -4.03 -5.85
C CYS A 49 -5.52 -5.15 -6.90
N TYR A 50 -5.00 -4.91 -8.10
CA TYR A 50 -4.99 -5.90 -9.18
C TYR A 50 -4.04 -7.07 -8.90
N LEU A 51 -2.84 -6.81 -8.41
CA LEU A 51 -1.88 -7.85 -8.02
C LEU A 51 -2.45 -8.72 -6.89
N TRP A 52 -3.15 -8.11 -5.93
CA TRP A 52 -3.83 -8.84 -4.87
C TRP A 52 -4.92 -9.77 -5.41
N TYR A 53 -5.72 -9.29 -6.36
CA TYR A 53 -6.71 -10.13 -7.05
C TYR A 53 -6.07 -11.36 -7.71
N LEU A 54 -4.95 -11.19 -8.42
CA LEU A 54 -4.21 -12.29 -9.04
C LEU A 54 -3.65 -13.27 -7.99
N LEU A 55 -3.13 -12.75 -6.88
CA LEU A 55 -2.62 -13.56 -5.78
C LEU A 55 -3.70 -14.46 -5.17
N ILE A 56 -4.90 -13.91 -4.94
CA ILE A 56 -6.03 -14.69 -4.42
C ILE A 56 -6.44 -15.76 -5.42
N LEU A 57 -6.54 -15.43 -6.71
CA LEU A 57 -6.89 -16.39 -7.77
C LEU A 57 -5.89 -17.55 -7.86
N ARG A 58 -4.59 -17.26 -7.75
CA ARG A 58 -3.54 -18.28 -7.73
C ARG A 58 -3.69 -19.21 -6.52
N ASN A 59 -4.01 -18.65 -5.35
CA ASN A 59 -4.11 -19.37 -4.09
C ASN A 59 -5.52 -19.98 -3.83
N VAL A 60 -6.41 -19.97 -4.84
CA VAL A 60 -7.75 -20.58 -4.80
C VAL A 60 -7.77 -22.02 -4.28
N PRO A 61 -6.82 -22.92 -4.62
CA PRO A 61 -6.88 -24.31 -4.17
C PRO A 61 -6.76 -24.48 -2.64
N THR A 62 -6.26 -23.47 -1.92
CA THR A 62 -5.96 -23.62 -0.49
C THR A 62 -6.92 -22.83 0.40
N ASN A 63 -7.43 -21.65 -0.01
CA ASN A 63 -8.27 -20.80 0.86
C ASN A 63 -9.19 -19.76 0.17
N GLY A 64 -9.25 -19.67 -1.17
CA GLY A 64 -9.91 -18.56 -1.87
C GLY A 64 -11.05 -18.98 -2.81
N SER A 65 -12.21 -18.35 -2.72
CA SER A 65 -13.25 -18.45 -3.77
C SER A 65 -13.00 -17.40 -4.86
N PRO A 66 -13.12 -17.71 -6.15
CA PRO A 66 -13.04 -16.71 -7.23
C PRO A 66 -14.03 -15.54 -7.04
N GLY A 67 -15.19 -15.81 -6.42
CA GLY A 67 -16.16 -14.76 -6.07
C GLY A 67 -15.63 -13.81 -4.99
N PHE A 68 -14.91 -14.35 -4.00
CA PHE A 68 -14.29 -13.55 -2.94
C PHE A 68 -13.21 -12.62 -3.48
N ALA A 69 -12.37 -13.10 -4.41
CA ALA A 69 -11.35 -12.28 -5.07
C ALA A 69 -11.97 -11.08 -5.81
N LYS A 70 -13.05 -11.31 -6.56
CA LYS A 70 -13.76 -10.23 -7.28
C LYS A 70 -14.40 -9.23 -6.32
N LEU A 71 -15.02 -9.70 -5.23
CA LEU A 71 -15.62 -8.83 -4.22
C LEU A 71 -14.58 -7.93 -3.55
N LEU A 72 -13.42 -8.48 -3.18
CA LEU A 72 -12.33 -7.67 -2.62
C LEU A 72 -11.78 -6.66 -3.62
N LEU A 73 -11.57 -7.06 -4.88
CA LEU A 73 -11.13 -6.12 -5.92
C LEU A 73 -12.12 -4.96 -6.09
N MET A 74 -13.42 -5.25 -6.16
CA MET A 74 -14.46 -4.21 -6.26
C MET A 74 -14.48 -3.31 -5.03
N ASN A 75 -14.39 -3.89 -3.83
CA ASN A 75 -14.27 -3.13 -2.60
C ASN A 75 -13.05 -2.19 -2.61
N ASP A 76 -11.90 -2.66 -3.07
CA ASP A 76 -10.65 -1.91 -3.05
C ASP A 76 -10.62 -0.80 -4.10
N VAL A 77 -11.28 -1.00 -5.25
CA VAL A 77 -11.54 0.04 -6.24
C VAL A 77 -12.45 1.12 -5.64
N ILE A 78 -13.56 0.73 -4.98
CA ILE A 78 -14.45 1.68 -4.30
C ILE A 78 -13.69 2.43 -3.20
N ARG A 79 -12.86 1.74 -2.42
CA ARG A 79 -11.97 2.36 -1.40
C ARG A 79 -11.06 3.41 -2.02
N THR A 80 -10.47 3.11 -3.19
CA THR A 80 -9.55 4.03 -3.88
C THR A 80 -10.28 5.25 -4.45
N ILE A 81 -11.46 5.06 -5.03
CA ILE A 81 -12.31 6.17 -5.52
C ILE A 81 -12.77 7.04 -4.34
N ALA A 82 -13.23 6.41 -3.25
CA ALA A 82 -13.63 7.11 -2.04
C ALA A 82 -12.47 7.91 -1.45
N CYS A 83 -11.25 7.35 -1.47
CA CYS A 83 -10.02 8.03 -1.07
C CYS A 83 -9.77 9.32 -1.88
N GLY A 84 -9.86 9.22 -3.22
CA GLY A 84 -9.83 10.41 -4.07
C GLY A 84 -10.96 11.39 -3.75
N GLY A 85 -12.16 10.89 -3.51
CA GLY A 85 -13.34 11.69 -3.19
C GLY A 85 -13.11 12.65 -2.01
N TRP A 86 -12.66 12.16 -0.85
CA TRP A 86 -12.44 13.01 0.32
C TRP A 86 -11.16 13.85 0.24
N VAL A 87 -10.19 13.48 -0.60
CA VAL A 87 -8.97 14.27 -0.83
C VAL A 87 -9.19 15.44 -1.81
N TYR A 88 -9.88 15.19 -2.93
CA TYR A 88 -10.08 16.21 -3.96
C TYR A 88 -11.27 17.13 -3.63
N VAL A 89 -12.30 16.58 -2.99
CA VAL A 89 -13.40 17.36 -2.41
C VAL A 89 -13.05 17.66 -0.97
N THR A 90 -12.39 18.79 -0.78
CA THR A 90 -11.90 19.23 0.52
C THR A 90 -13.06 19.64 1.41
N SER A 91 -12.91 19.48 2.73
CA SER A 91 -13.93 19.88 3.70
C SER A 91 -14.38 21.33 3.52
N SER A 92 -13.43 22.20 3.15
CA SER A 92 -13.67 23.64 2.92
C SER A 92 -14.48 23.94 1.65
N ASP A 93 -14.56 22.99 0.71
CA ASP A 93 -15.32 23.14 -0.54
C ASP A 93 -16.75 22.57 -0.38
N ASP A 94 -16.87 21.31 0.05
CA ASP A 94 -18.14 20.64 0.33
C ASP A 94 -17.98 19.61 1.44
N HIS A 95 -18.37 20.01 2.66
CA HIS A 95 -18.33 19.16 3.85
C HIS A 95 -19.16 17.87 3.70
N ALA A 96 -20.30 17.91 3.00
CA ALA A 96 -21.19 16.76 2.93
C ALA A 96 -20.59 15.65 2.05
N ILE A 97 -20.05 16.01 0.90
CA ILE A 97 -19.39 15.06 -0.01
C ILE A 97 -18.07 14.56 0.59
N HIS A 98 -17.33 15.43 1.26
CA HIS A 98 -16.09 15.08 1.96
C HIS A 98 -16.34 14.00 3.03
N ASP A 99 -17.25 14.26 3.96
CA ASP A 99 -17.56 13.33 5.06
C ASP A 99 -18.15 12.02 4.54
N PHE A 100 -19.03 12.09 3.53
CA PHE A 100 -19.60 10.89 2.90
C PHE A 100 -18.50 10.01 2.26
N SER A 101 -17.57 10.61 1.53
CA SER A 101 -16.45 9.91 0.91
C SER A 101 -15.51 9.31 1.95
N MET A 102 -15.24 10.03 3.05
CA MET A 102 -14.44 9.53 4.17
C MET A 102 -15.10 8.33 4.85
N ILE A 103 -16.42 8.38 5.10
CA ILE A 103 -17.15 7.26 5.71
C ILE A 103 -17.12 6.02 4.81
N ILE A 104 -17.35 6.18 3.49
CA ILE A 104 -17.24 5.07 2.55
C ILE A 104 -15.83 4.48 2.58
N TYR A 105 -14.80 5.32 2.59
CA TYR A 105 -13.42 4.89 2.67
C TYR A 105 -13.15 4.05 3.93
N LEU A 106 -13.59 4.52 5.10
CA LEU A 106 -13.44 3.81 6.36
C LEU A 106 -14.19 2.47 6.36
N LEU A 107 -15.43 2.44 5.85
CA LEU A 107 -16.23 1.22 5.76
C LEU A 107 -15.62 0.19 4.81
N CYS A 108 -15.09 0.62 3.65
CA CYS A 108 -14.40 -0.25 2.70
C CYS A 108 -13.02 -0.72 3.20
N THR A 109 -12.42 -0.02 4.17
CA THR A 109 -11.15 -0.44 4.77
C THR A 109 -11.31 -1.69 5.65
N VAL A 110 -12.47 -1.88 6.30
CA VAL A 110 -12.76 -3.09 7.10
C VAL A 110 -12.67 -4.39 6.28
N PRO A 111 -13.45 -4.58 5.21
CA PRO A 111 -13.37 -5.79 4.40
C PRO A 111 -12.02 -5.93 3.69
N HIS A 112 -11.34 -4.82 3.36
CA HIS A 112 -9.99 -4.86 2.82
C HIS A 112 -9.01 -5.51 3.82
N VAL A 113 -8.90 -4.98 5.04
CA VAL A 113 -7.97 -5.50 6.06
C VAL A 113 -8.27 -6.95 6.41
N VAL A 114 -9.55 -7.26 6.67
CA VAL A 114 -9.98 -8.63 7.02
C VAL A 114 -9.74 -9.59 5.86
N GLY A 115 -10.06 -9.17 4.64
CA GLY A 115 -9.92 -10.00 3.46
C GLY A 115 -8.46 -10.27 3.12
N THR A 116 -7.61 -9.24 3.23
CA THR A 116 -6.17 -9.35 3.04
C THR A 116 -5.55 -10.29 4.07
N ILE A 117 -5.88 -10.17 5.36
CA ILE A 117 -5.36 -11.08 6.40
C ILE A 117 -5.79 -12.55 6.14
N LYS A 118 -7.02 -12.76 5.68
CA LYS A 118 -7.56 -14.11 5.40
C LYS A 118 -6.92 -14.75 4.17
N SER A 119 -6.63 -13.97 3.14
CA SER A 119 -6.09 -14.48 1.86
C SER A 119 -4.58 -14.40 1.73
N ALA A 120 -3.90 -13.70 2.64
CA ALA A 120 -2.46 -13.58 2.63
C ALA A 120 -1.75 -14.94 2.75
N PRO A 121 -0.56 -15.08 2.10
CA PRO A 121 0.34 -16.20 2.35
C PRO A 121 0.64 -16.36 3.84
N GLN A 122 0.84 -17.60 4.29
CA GLN A 122 1.00 -17.96 5.71
C GLN A 122 2.41 -17.63 6.24
N ASN A 123 2.89 -16.40 6.05
CA ASN A 123 4.10 -15.90 6.68
C ASN A 123 3.74 -15.29 8.05
N LEU A 124 4.22 -15.94 9.12
CA LEU A 124 3.93 -15.54 10.51
C LEU A 124 4.39 -14.12 10.83
N ARG A 125 5.53 -13.66 10.27
CA ARG A 125 6.05 -12.31 10.51
C ARG A 125 5.15 -11.26 9.85
N THR A 126 4.84 -11.44 8.56
CA THR A 126 3.99 -10.53 7.79
C THR A 126 2.57 -10.44 8.36
N GLN A 127 2.02 -11.58 8.79
CA GLN A 127 0.71 -11.62 9.45
C GLN A 127 0.68 -10.87 10.79
N LYS A 128 1.76 -10.94 11.57
CA LYS A 128 1.87 -10.18 12.84
C LYS A 128 1.84 -8.67 12.57
N TYR A 129 2.63 -8.18 11.62
CA TYR A 129 2.66 -6.75 11.28
C TYR A 129 1.32 -6.27 10.74
N ARG A 130 0.65 -7.05 9.86
CA ARG A 130 -0.70 -6.70 9.38
C ARG A 130 -1.74 -6.60 10.48
N ARG A 131 -1.73 -7.51 11.44
CA ARG A 131 -2.61 -7.44 12.61
C ARG A 131 -2.33 -6.20 13.45
N ILE A 132 -1.06 -5.87 13.67
CA ILE A 132 -0.68 -4.65 14.40
C ILE A 132 -1.21 -3.42 13.67
N CYS A 133 -0.94 -3.26 12.37
CA CYS A 133 -1.44 -2.13 11.58
C CYS A 133 -2.98 -2.05 11.58
N GLY A 134 -3.67 -3.18 11.39
CA GLY A 134 -5.13 -3.25 11.45
C GLY A 134 -5.68 -2.87 12.84
N TYR A 135 -5.12 -3.41 13.92
CA TYR A 135 -5.54 -3.06 15.28
C TYR A 135 -5.23 -1.61 15.62
N THR A 136 -4.10 -1.06 15.18
CA THR A 136 -3.79 0.36 15.34
C THR A 136 -4.78 1.23 14.58
N PHE A 137 -5.14 0.85 13.35
CA PHE A 137 -6.13 1.58 12.55
C PHE A 137 -7.51 1.61 13.25
N PHE A 138 -8.09 0.44 13.56
CA PHE A 138 -9.40 0.40 14.22
C PHE A 138 -9.36 0.93 15.66
N GLY A 139 -8.22 0.77 16.34
CA GLY A 139 -7.99 1.31 17.68
C GLY A 139 -7.91 2.83 17.70
N ALA A 140 -7.30 3.45 16.69
CA ALA A 140 -7.22 4.91 16.52
C ALA A 140 -8.55 5.53 16.07
N LEU A 141 -9.42 4.75 15.42
CA LEU A 141 -10.74 5.20 14.96
C LEU A 141 -11.66 5.63 16.13
N VAL A 142 -11.67 4.86 17.22
CA VAL A 142 -12.51 5.15 18.40
C VAL A 142 -12.18 6.52 19.05
N PRO A 143 -10.92 6.81 19.46
CA PRO A 143 -10.58 8.11 20.01
C PRO A 143 -10.71 9.22 18.96
N MET A 144 -10.46 8.96 17.68
CA MET A 144 -10.67 9.95 16.61
C MET A 144 -12.13 10.44 16.58
N VAL A 145 -13.10 9.52 16.59
CA VAL A 145 -14.54 9.88 16.61
C VAL A 145 -14.91 10.64 17.89
N TYR A 146 -14.36 10.22 19.03
CA TYR A 146 -14.58 10.92 20.30
C TYR A 146 -14.09 12.37 20.24
N PHE A 147 -12.84 12.60 19.81
CA PHE A 147 -12.28 13.95 19.70
C PHE A 147 -12.93 14.78 18.60
N PHE A 148 -13.40 14.15 17.52
CA PHE A 148 -14.21 14.80 16.49
C PHE A 148 -15.50 15.41 17.08
N ILE A 149 -16.21 14.66 17.92
CA ILE A 149 -17.42 15.16 18.60
C ILE A 149 -17.07 16.27 19.61
N GLN A 150 -15.98 16.11 20.36
CA GLN A 150 -15.53 17.13 21.31
C GLN A 150 -15.15 18.45 20.63
N HIS A 151 -14.54 18.38 19.45
CA HIS A 151 -14.20 19.56 18.66
C HIS A 151 -15.43 20.19 18.00
N ASN A 152 -16.25 19.42 17.30
CA ASN A 152 -17.37 19.94 16.51
C ASN A 152 -18.57 20.36 17.35
N VAL A 153 -18.94 19.56 18.36
CA VAL A 153 -20.14 19.80 19.19
C VAL A 153 -19.79 20.57 20.45
N HIS A 154 -18.78 20.10 21.20
CA HIS A 154 -18.46 20.67 22.52
C HIS A 154 -17.48 21.85 22.45
N ARG A 155 -16.87 22.11 21.28
CA ARG A 155 -15.92 23.23 21.03
C ARG A 155 -14.85 23.35 22.12
N VAL A 156 -14.34 22.20 22.58
CA VAL A 156 -13.30 22.16 23.62
C VAL A 156 -11.95 22.57 22.99
N PRO A 157 -11.28 23.60 23.53
CA PRO A 157 -10.03 24.09 22.96
C PRO A 157 -8.93 23.02 23.05
N GLY A 158 -8.29 22.72 21.92
CA GLY A 158 -7.23 21.70 21.82
C GLY A 158 -7.72 20.30 21.47
N ALA A 159 -9.03 20.05 21.43
CA ALA A 159 -9.58 18.78 20.91
C ALA A 159 -9.24 18.56 19.43
N TYR A 160 -9.08 19.65 18.67
CA TYR A 160 -8.66 19.63 17.27
C TYR A 160 -7.30 18.95 17.05
N THR A 161 -6.30 19.29 17.86
CA THR A 161 -4.94 18.74 17.76
C THR A 161 -4.92 17.23 17.99
N TYR A 162 -5.66 16.75 18.99
CA TYR A 162 -5.76 15.31 19.26
C TYR A 162 -6.48 14.59 18.13
N TYR A 163 -7.59 15.17 17.64
CA TYR A 163 -8.29 14.67 16.46
C TYR A 163 -7.36 14.54 15.25
N ALA A 164 -6.61 15.59 14.92
CA ALA A 164 -5.65 15.62 13.82
C ALA A 164 -4.59 14.52 13.97
N PHE A 165 -4.05 14.32 15.18
CA PHE A 165 -3.05 13.27 15.42
C PHE A 165 -3.58 11.87 15.12
N PHE A 166 -4.82 11.56 15.52
CA PHE A 166 -5.42 10.26 15.22
C PHE A 166 -5.77 10.11 13.74
N GLU A 167 -6.20 11.19 13.08
CA GLU A 167 -6.45 11.19 11.63
C GLU A 167 -5.18 10.84 10.84
N TRP A 168 -4.05 11.49 11.16
CA TRP A 168 -2.75 11.16 10.58
C TRP A 168 -2.31 9.72 10.92
N SER A 169 -2.57 9.27 12.14
CA SER A 169 -2.26 7.89 12.57
C SER A 169 -3.04 6.84 11.75
N LEU A 170 -4.30 7.13 11.38
CA LEU A 170 -5.10 6.28 10.51
C LEU A 170 -4.48 6.15 9.11
N ILE A 171 -4.06 7.27 8.52
CA ILE A 171 -3.44 7.28 7.19
C ILE A 171 -2.11 6.53 7.19
N ILE A 172 -1.25 6.79 8.18
CA ILE A 172 0.04 6.11 8.31
C ILE A 172 -0.18 4.61 8.50
N SER A 173 -1.18 4.20 9.29
CA SER A 173 -1.49 2.79 9.50
C SER A 173 -2.02 2.11 8.23
N ASP A 174 -2.85 2.79 7.43
CA ASP A 174 -3.32 2.27 6.13
C ASP A 174 -2.17 2.15 5.12
N LEU A 175 -1.33 3.19 5.01
CA LEU A 175 -0.16 3.16 4.12
C LEU A 175 0.84 2.07 4.52
N ALA A 176 1.10 1.91 5.82
CA ALA A 176 1.94 0.83 6.34
C ALA A 176 1.34 -0.55 6.03
N PHE A 177 0.01 -0.69 6.12
CA PHE A 177 -0.67 -1.94 5.77
C PHE A 177 -0.51 -2.27 4.29
N ASP A 178 -0.71 -1.30 3.40
CA ASP A 178 -0.49 -1.45 1.95
C ASP A 178 0.99 -1.79 1.66
N ALA A 179 1.94 -1.14 2.33
CA ALA A 179 3.38 -1.41 2.18
C ALA A 179 3.77 -2.84 2.60
N ILE A 180 3.18 -3.37 3.68
CA ILE A 180 3.41 -4.77 4.10
C ILE A 180 2.94 -5.77 3.04
N CYS A 181 1.90 -5.43 2.26
CA CYS A 181 1.42 -6.30 1.18
C CYS A 181 2.45 -6.46 0.05
N MET A 182 3.39 -5.54 -0.11
CA MET A 182 4.50 -5.67 -1.08
C MET A 182 5.37 -6.89 -0.83
N ILE A 183 5.54 -7.29 0.44
CA ILE A 183 6.34 -8.47 0.81
C ILE A 183 5.70 -9.75 0.25
N ASP A 184 4.37 -9.80 0.07
CA ASP A 184 3.72 -10.96 -0.54
C ASP A 184 3.97 -11.05 -2.05
N PHE A 185 4.28 -9.90 -2.66
CA PHE A 185 4.53 -9.79 -4.08
C PHE A 185 5.98 -10.07 -4.47
N GLU A 186 6.89 -10.35 -3.52
CA GLU A 186 8.24 -10.83 -3.82
C GLU A 186 8.25 -12.10 -4.69
N THR A 187 7.14 -12.84 -4.69
CA THR A 187 6.96 -14.04 -5.53
C THR A 187 6.45 -13.75 -6.95
N PHE A 188 6.19 -12.49 -7.30
CA PHE A 188 5.68 -12.08 -8.61
C PHE A 188 6.81 -11.54 -9.49
N GLU A 189 6.94 -12.08 -10.70
CA GLU A 189 7.77 -11.52 -11.76
C GLU A 189 6.87 -10.87 -12.81
N LEU A 190 6.95 -9.54 -12.97
CA LEU A 190 6.23 -8.83 -14.02
C LEU A 190 7.11 -8.75 -15.27
N ARG A 191 6.78 -9.53 -16.30
CA ARG A 191 7.48 -9.52 -17.58
C ARG A 191 6.63 -8.84 -18.65
N VAL A 192 7.09 -7.71 -19.18
CA VAL A 192 6.51 -7.09 -20.37
C VAL A 192 7.22 -7.66 -21.59
N VAL A 193 6.48 -8.38 -22.44
CA VAL A 193 7.01 -8.99 -23.66
C VAL A 193 6.38 -8.29 -24.86
N ASP A 194 7.21 -7.69 -25.70
CA ASP A 194 6.79 -7.18 -27.00
C ASP A 194 6.68 -8.36 -27.98
N ILE A 195 5.44 -8.77 -28.24
CA ILE A 195 5.13 -9.73 -29.28
C ILE A 195 4.92 -8.90 -30.55
N GLY A 196 6.01 -8.60 -31.25
CA GLY A 196 5.98 -7.84 -32.51
C GLY A 196 4.96 -8.40 -33.52
N ALA A 197 4.60 -7.60 -34.52
CA ALA A 197 3.47 -7.78 -35.44
C ALA A 197 3.49 -9.02 -36.39
N SER A 198 4.06 -10.15 -35.98
CA SER A 198 3.82 -11.44 -36.61
C SER A 198 3.59 -12.49 -35.55
N GLY A 199 2.31 -12.71 -35.25
CA GLY A 199 1.87 -13.98 -34.71
C GLY A 199 2.14 -15.06 -35.76
N ASN A 200 3.23 -15.81 -35.58
CA ASN A 200 3.36 -17.17 -36.10
C ASN A 200 4.10 -18.01 -35.05
N HIS A 201 3.49 -19.17 -34.80
CA HIS A 201 3.74 -20.11 -33.72
C HIS A 201 5.18 -20.66 -33.65
N GLU A 202 5.60 -21.07 -32.46
CA GLU A 202 6.05 -22.44 -32.10
C GLU A 202 6.94 -22.43 -30.84
N GLY A 203 6.84 -23.48 -30.04
CA GLY A 203 7.58 -23.63 -28.79
C GLY A 203 9.09 -23.57 -29.03
N GLY A 204 9.72 -22.48 -28.60
CA GLY A 204 11.15 -22.31 -28.59
C GLY A 204 11.57 -21.69 -27.27
N ALA A 205 12.41 -22.40 -26.52
CA ALA A 205 12.98 -21.93 -25.27
C ALA A 205 13.55 -20.51 -25.45
N ALA A 206 12.91 -19.54 -24.81
CA ALA A 206 13.43 -18.18 -24.77
C ALA A 206 14.75 -18.21 -24.00
N SER A 207 15.86 -18.11 -24.73
CA SER A 207 17.16 -17.82 -24.17
C SER A 207 17.08 -16.48 -23.45
N ASN A 208 17.09 -16.54 -22.12
CA ASN A 208 17.15 -15.36 -21.26
C ASN A 208 18.54 -14.72 -21.41
N ASP A 209 18.65 -13.68 -22.23
CA ASP A 209 19.72 -12.68 -22.12
C ASP A 209 19.09 -11.31 -21.90
N PHE A 210 18.42 -11.18 -20.75
CA PHE A 210 18.05 -9.88 -20.21
C PHE A 210 19.29 -9.36 -19.48
N LYS A 211 19.93 -8.30 -20.01
CA LYS A 211 20.99 -7.59 -19.31
C LYS A 211 20.38 -6.91 -18.08
N THR A 212 20.46 -7.59 -16.95
CA THR A 212 20.27 -7.04 -15.62
C THR A 212 21.25 -5.87 -15.45
N PHE A 213 20.74 -4.65 -15.37
CA PHE A 213 21.52 -3.53 -14.86
C PHE A 213 21.63 -3.74 -13.34
N GLY A 214 22.80 -4.19 -12.89
CA GLY A 214 23.10 -4.45 -11.49
C GLY A 214 23.44 -5.92 -11.22
N GLY A 215 24.72 -6.18 -10.89
CA GLY A 215 25.19 -7.47 -10.39
C GLY A 215 26.02 -8.26 -11.40
N GLY A 216 27.28 -7.86 -11.58
CA GLY A 216 28.25 -8.64 -12.34
C GLY A 216 28.62 -9.95 -11.63
N ILE A 217 28.12 -11.08 -12.12
CA ILE A 217 28.78 -12.38 -11.90
C ILE A 217 29.02 -13.01 -13.27
N ARG A 218 30.31 -13.05 -13.65
CA ARG A 218 30.83 -13.57 -14.90
C ARG A 218 30.81 -15.10 -14.85
N SER A 219 29.81 -15.74 -15.46
CA SER A 219 29.83 -17.20 -15.63
C SER A 219 30.71 -17.58 -16.82
N ARG A 220 31.67 -18.47 -16.57
CA ARG A 220 32.71 -18.93 -17.49
C ARG A 220 32.18 -20.17 -18.21
N ASN A 221 31.95 -20.09 -19.52
CA ASN A 221 31.55 -21.26 -20.33
C ASN A 221 32.66 -22.31 -20.35
N LEU A 222 32.37 -23.53 -19.90
CA LEU A 222 33.15 -24.73 -20.27
C LEU A 222 32.32 -25.56 -21.26
N SER A 223 32.82 -25.60 -22.49
CA SER A 223 32.49 -26.60 -23.51
C SER A 223 33.09 -27.94 -23.11
N GLY A 224 32.32 -29.03 -23.23
CA GLY A 224 32.81 -30.40 -23.04
C GLY A 224 31.77 -31.46 -23.39
N GLU A 225 32.14 -32.35 -24.29
CA GLU A 225 31.35 -33.32 -25.04
C GLU A 225 30.56 -34.39 -24.25
N GLY A 226 29.41 -34.77 -24.83
CA GLY A 226 28.87 -36.12 -25.04
C GLY A 226 29.06 -37.25 -24.00
N LYS A 227 27.93 -37.78 -23.50
CA LYS A 227 27.49 -39.19 -23.75
C LYS A 227 26.13 -39.47 -23.10
N ALA A 228 25.27 -40.14 -23.85
CA ALA A 228 23.96 -40.64 -23.42
C ALA A 228 24.08 -41.85 -22.48
N TYR A 229 23.25 -41.89 -21.43
CA TYR A 229 22.86 -43.12 -20.73
C TYR A 229 21.39 -43.04 -20.28
N SER A 230 20.68 -44.14 -20.52
CA SER A 230 19.32 -44.45 -20.07
C SER A 230 19.32 -44.91 -18.61
N GLY A 231 18.30 -44.58 -17.82
CA GLY A 231 18.12 -45.11 -16.47
C GLY A 231 17.01 -44.43 -15.66
N GLU A 232 16.18 -45.26 -15.03
CA GLU A 232 14.96 -44.96 -14.27
C GLU A 232 15.17 -44.14 -12.97
N GLY A 233 14.10 -43.46 -12.54
CA GLY A 233 13.68 -43.30 -11.13
C GLY A 233 14.61 -42.62 -10.12
N GLY A 234 14.22 -41.46 -9.61
CA GLY A 234 14.80 -40.93 -8.36
C GLY A 234 14.44 -39.48 -8.04
N ILE A 235 13.54 -39.30 -7.08
CA ILE A 235 13.30 -38.02 -6.39
C ILE A 235 14.54 -37.68 -5.55
N PHE A 236 15.15 -36.51 -5.76
CA PHE A 236 16.15 -35.95 -4.85
C PHE A 236 15.71 -34.58 -4.33
N VAL A 237 15.43 -34.56 -3.03
CA VAL A 237 15.23 -33.38 -2.17
C VAL A 237 16.59 -32.98 -1.60
N GLY A 238 16.91 -31.69 -1.65
CA GLY A 238 18.03 -31.05 -0.95
C GLY A 238 18.43 -29.77 -1.68
N GLY A 239 18.47 -28.58 -1.10
CA GLY A 239 18.62 -28.18 0.30
C GLY A 239 19.64 -27.06 0.32
N LYS A 240 19.22 -25.80 0.09
CA LYS A 240 20.03 -24.58 0.32
C LYS A 240 19.21 -23.29 0.06
N THR A 241 18.26 -22.95 0.93
CA THR A 241 17.50 -21.68 0.85
C THR A 241 17.36 -20.95 2.19
N ASN A 242 18.13 -21.33 3.22
CA ASN A 242 17.95 -20.81 4.58
C ASN A 242 18.92 -19.70 4.99
N SER A 243 19.73 -19.12 4.08
CA SER A 243 20.74 -18.13 4.46
C SER A 243 20.47 -16.68 4.03
N ILE A 244 19.37 -16.39 3.31
CA ILE A 244 19.09 -15.02 2.80
C ILE A 244 17.96 -14.32 3.57
N LEU A 245 17.15 -15.04 4.36
CA LEU A 245 15.96 -14.50 5.04
C LEU A 245 16.21 -13.74 6.36
N ASN A 246 17.47 -13.50 6.73
CA ASN A 246 17.82 -12.89 8.02
C ASN A 246 18.35 -11.44 7.94
N GLU A 247 18.43 -10.83 6.76
CA GLU A 247 18.92 -9.44 6.63
C GLU A 247 18.04 -8.58 5.71
N LEU A 248 16.75 -8.47 5.98
CA LEU A 248 15.98 -7.32 5.51
C LEU A 248 15.78 -6.35 6.67
N LYS A 249 16.55 -5.26 6.65
CA LYS A 249 16.41 -4.18 7.62
C LYS A 249 15.18 -3.36 7.25
N PRO A 250 14.46 -2.79 8.22
CA PRO A 250 13.30 -1.92 7.95
C PRO A 250 13.64 -0.71 7.06
N ALA A 251 14.92 -0.35 6.93
CA ALA A 251 15.42 0.67 6.02
C ALA A 251 15.24 0.28 4.53
N ASP A 252 15.33 -1.02 4.19
CA ASP A 252 15.28 -1.48 2.80
C ASP A 252 13.85 -1.40 2.24
N ALA A 253 12.85 -1.62 3.10
CA ALA A 253 11.44 -1.42 2.78
C ALA A 253 11.09 0.08 2.59
N LEU A 254 11.75 0.96 3.35
CA LEU A 254 11.57 2.40 3.22
C LEU A 254 12.29 2.95 1.98
N SER A 255 13.49 2.42 1.67
CA SER A 255 14.27 2.77 0.47
C SER A 255 13.54 2.36 -0.81
N PHE A 256 12.93 1.17 -0.83
CA PHE A 256 12.16 0.71 -1.98
C PHE A 256 10.86 1.50 -2.16
N ALA A 257 10.20 1.89 -1.06
CA ALA A 257 9.08 2.82 -1.11
C ALA A 257 9.52 4.19 -1.65
N ALA A 258 10.71 4.69 -1.28
CA ALA A 258 11.27 5.92 -1.83
C ALA A 258 11.63 5.79 -3.32
N ASP A 259 12.22 4.68 -3.77
CA ASP A 259 12.57 4.45 -5.17
C ASP A 259 11.33 4.38 -6.07
N ILE A 260 10.25 3.74 -5.59
CA ILE A 260 8.98 3.64 -6.34
C ILE A 260 8.18 4.96 -6.33
N TYR A 261 8.19 5.69 -5.21
CA TYR A 261 7.34 6.89 -5.07
C TYR A 261 8.04 8.22 -5.41
N LEU A 262 9.36 8.31 -5.27
CA LEU A 262 10.11 9.55 -5.46
C LEU A 262 11.03 9.52 -6.68
N GLY A 263 11.29 8.36 -7.29
CA GLY A 263 12.11 8.24 -8.50
C GLY A 263 13.49 8.88 -8.38
N MET A 264 14.03 9.01 -7.16
CA MET A 264 15.36 9.55 -6.93
C MET A 264 16.37 8.43 -7.01
N THR A 265 16.92 8.21 -8.20
CA THR A 265 18.20 7.52 -8.34
C THR A 265 19.26 8.46 -7.77
N GLU A 266 19.88 8.09 -6.65
CA GLU A 266 21.13 8.72 -6.21
C GLU A 266 22.21 8.42 -7.25
N ASP A 267 22.67 9.46 -7.96
CA ASP A 267 23.88 9.44 -8.80
C ASP A 267 25.16 9.46 -7.94
#